data_AF-A0A6M3L815-F1
#
_entry.id   AF-A0A6M3L815-F1
#
_cell.length_a   1.000
_cell.length_b   1.000
_cell.length_c   1.000
_cell.angle_alpha   90.00
_cell.angle_beta   90.00
_cell.angle_gamma   90.00
#
_symmetry.space_group_name_H-M   'P 1'
#
loop_
_entity.id
_entity.type
_entity.pdbx_description
1 polymer ?
#
loop_
_entity_poly.entity_id
_entity_poly.type
_entity_poly.pdbx_seq_one_letter_code
_entity_poly.pdbx_strand_id
1 'polypeptide(L)'
;MDKAELHNPEGDKNFSIHFYGVTKIDRLRIRVLSHSLTFPDYSGDWKMCQPFLQGDSDDWMMIEFWTDNIEAIIRGCEYIEKKLNIKIEGL
;
A
#
# COMPACT_ATOMS: atom_id res chain seq x y z
N MET A 1 14.98 0.69 1.73
CA MET A 1 13.87 -0.14 2.23
C MET A 1 14.28 -1.58 2.18
N ASP A 2 14.06 -2.30 3.28
CA ASP A 2 14.55 -3.67 3.45
C ASP A 2 13.46 -4.68 3.16
N LYS A 3 12.20 -4.33 3.49
CA LYS A 3 11.06 -5.24 3.41
C LYS A 3 9.75 -4.49 3.20
N ALA A 4 8.82 -5.12 2.50
CA ALA A 4 7.42 -4.72 2.46
C ALA A 4 6.52 -5.96 2.62
N GLU A 5 5.52 -5.89 3.49
CA GLU A 5 4.62 -7.03 3.81
C GLU A 5 3.16 -6.61 3.72
N LEU A 6 2.33 -7.43 3.07
CA LEU A 6 0.89 -7.33 3.13
C LEU A 6 0.38 -8.04 4.39
N HIS A 7 -0.35 -7.31 5.22
CA HIS A 7 -0.99 -7.81 6.42
C HIS A 7 -2.50 -7.97 6.19
N ASN A 8 -3.04 -9.08 6.70
CA ASN A 8 -4.48 -9.31 6.72
C ASN A 8 -5.18 -8.36 7.71
N PRO A 9 -6.49 -8.10 7.53
CA PRO A 9 -7.33 -7.45 8.52
C PRO A 9 -7.23 -8.13 9.89
N GLU A 10 -7.00 -7.36 10.94
CA GLU A 10 -7.05 -7.82 12.33
C GLU A 10 -7.99 -6.93 13.15
N GLY A 11 -9.08 -7.51 13.66
CA GLY A 11 -10.07 -6.76 14.44
C GLY A 11 -10.83 -5.73 13.60
N ASP A 12 -10.67 -4.45 13.93
CA ASP A 12 -11.28 -3.30 13.23
C ASP A 12 -10.40 -2.73 12.11
N LYS A 13 -9.27 -3.38 11.79
CA LYS A 13 -8.30 -2.94 10.78
C LYS A 13 -8.58 -3.56 9.41
N ASN A 14 -8.14 -2.89 8.36
CA ASN A 14 -8.21 -3.40 6.99
C ASN A 14 -6.88 -4.03 6.55
N PHE A 15 -6.82 -4.48 5.31
CA PHE A 15 -5.56 -4.86 4.69
C PHE A 15 -4.59 -3.69 4.68
N SER A 16 -3.32 -3.95 4.97
CA SER A 16 -2.30 -2.91 5.00
C SER A 16 -0.96 -3.42 4.51
N ILE A 17 -0.15 -2.53 3.92
CA ILE A 17 1.24 -2.81 3.60
C ILE A 17 2.11 -2.12 4.64
N HIS A 18 2.95 -2.90 5.30
CA HIS A 18 4.00 -2.42 6.18
C HIS A 18 5.31 -2.36 5.41
N PHE A 19 5.94 -1.19 5.39
CA PHE A 19 7.25 -0.94 4.80
C PHE A 19 8.27 -0.79 5.92
N TYR A 20 9.36 -1.55 5.90
CA TYR A 20 10.41 -1.54 6.93
C TYR A 20 11.77 -1.13 6.36
N GLY A 21 12.64 -0.55 7.20
CA GLY A 21 13.94 -0.03 6.77
C GLY A 21 13.79 1.16 5.81
N VAL A 22 12.75 1.98 6.02
CA VAL A 22 12.36 3.04 5.09
C VAL A 22 13.39 4.17 5.12
N THR A 23 14.05 4.42 3.99
CA THR A 23 14.97 5.57 3.86
C THR A 23 14.19 6.88 3.66
N LYS A 24 14.87 8.03 3.80
CA LYS A 24 14.25 9.34 3.52
C LYS A 24 13.65 9.44 2.10
N ILE A 25 14.30 8.81 1.10
CA ILE A 25 13.83 8.81 -0.28
C ILE A 25 12.60 7.91 -0.44
N ASP A 26 12.63 6.72 0.14
CA ASP A 26 11.50 5.78 0.14
C ASP A 26 10.25 6.42 0.77
N ARG A 27 10.44 7.12 1.90
CA ARG A 27 9.37 7.83 2.62
C ARG A 27 8.62 8.81 1.73
N LEU A 28 9.34 9.62 0.96
CA LEU A 28 8.71 10.57 0.05
C LEU A 28 7.89 9.84 -1.03
N ARG A 29 8.42 8.74 -1.59
CA ARG A 29 7.74 7.96 -2.62
C ARG A 29 6.48 7.29 -2.09
N ILE A 30 6.54 6.71 -0.88
CA ILE A 30 5.40 6.08 -0.20
C ILE A 30 4.32 7.14 0.14
N ARG A 31 4.71 8.32 0.61
CA ARG A 31 3.78 9.44 0.85
C ARG A 31 3.08 9.87 -0.43
N VAL A 32 3.81 10.02 -1.54
CA VAL A 32 3.19 10.36 -2.82
C VAL A 32 2.19 9.28 -3.23
N LEU A 33 2.54 8.00 -3.13
CA LEU A 33 1.64 6.89 -3.45
C LEU A 33 0.38 6.91 -2.57
N SER A 34 0.50 6.93 -1.25
CA SER A 34 -0.66 6.97 -0.34
C SER A 34 -1.65 8.13 -0.57
N HIS A 35 -1.25 9.22 -1.23
CA HIS A 35 -2.15 10.33 -1.57
C HIS A 35 -2.61 10.34 -3.05
N SER A 36 -1.93 9.59 -3.92
CA SER A 36 -2.16 9.60 -5.38
C SER A 36 -2.82 8.33 -5.92
N LEU A 37 -3.00 7.32 -5.07
CA LEU A 37 -3.57 6.03 -5.44
C LEU A 37 -5.10 6.04 -5.49
N THR A 38 -5.67 6.95 -6.27
CA THR A 38 -6.92 6.65 -6.97
C THR A 38 -6.54 5.80 -8.17
N PHE A 39 -6.52 4.48 -8.00
CA PHE A 39 -6.25 3.57 -9.10
C PHE A 39 -7.33 3.75 -10.18
N PRO A 40 -6.97 4.07 -11.43
CA PRO A 40 -7.89 3.87 -12.53
C PRO A 40 -8.10 2.35 -12.64
N ASP A 41 -9.34 1.89 -12.47
CA ASP A 41 -9.65 0.52 -12.86
C ASP A 41 -9.54 0.42 -14.39
N TYR A 42 -8.89 -0.63 -14.88
CA TYR A 42 -8.95 -1.02 -16.29
C TYR A 42 -10.38 -1.37 -16.74
N SER A 43 -11.33 -1.57 -15.82
CA SER A 43 -12.75 -1.81 -16.09
C SER A 43 -13.67 -0.58 -16.07
N GLY A 44 -13.16 0.60 -15.67
CA GLY A 44 -13.96 1.84 -15.61
C GLY A 44 -14.77 2.04 -14.32
N ASP A 45 -14.83 1.05 -13.42
CA ASP A 45 -15.44 1.20 -12.09
C ASP A 45 -14.37 1.60 -11.06
N TRP A 46 -14.34 2.88 -10.71
CA TRP A 46 -13.46 3.46 -9.70
C TRP A 46 -13.86 3.05 -8.27
N LYS A 47 -14.08 1.76 -7.98
CA LYS A 47 -14.12 1.29 -6.59
C LYS A 47 -12.69 1.25 -6.07
N MET A 48 -12.22 2.46 -5.77
CA MET A 48 -10.90 2.79 -5.33
C MET A 48 -10.54 1.93 -4.11
N CYS A 49 -9.38 1.29 -4.16
CA CYS A 49 -8.77 0.66 -3.00
C CYS A 49 -8.50 1.68 -1.85
N GLN A 50 -8.62 2.98 -2.16
CA GLN A 50 -8.43 4.15 -1.29
C GLN A 50 -7.33 3.93 -0.25
N PRO A 51 -6.10 3.59 -0.69
CA PRO A 51 -5.01 3.47 0.23
C PRO A 51 -4.71 4.82 0.87
N PHE A 52 -4.40 4.83 2.15
CA PHE A 52 -4.01 6.04 2.86
C PHE A 52 -2.87 5.74 3.83
N LEU A 53 -2.12 6.78 4.19
CA LEU A 53 -1.03 6.65 5.13
C LEU A 53 -1.58 6.59 6.56
N GLN A 54 -1.49 5.43 7.18
CA GLN A 54 -1.97 5.22 8.56
C GLN A 54 -0.83 5.26 9.58
N GLY A 55 0.41 4.90 9.17
CA GLY A 55 1.58 4.91 10.05
C GLY A 55 2.83 5.50 9.38
N ASP A 56 3.55 6.33 10.13
CA ASP A 56 4.79 6.99 9.69
C ASP A 56 5.71 7.14 10.91
N SER A 57 6.62 6.17 11.07
CA SER A 57 7.65 6.14 12.13
C SER A 57 9.04 6.29 11.52
N ASP A 58 10.10 6.41 12.32
CA ASP A 58 11.47 6.65 11.85
C ASP A 58 11.98 5.56 10.89
N ASP A 59 11.67 4.29 11.17
CA ASP A 59 12.19 3.12 10.46
C ASP A 59 11.13 2.36 9.63
N TRP A 60 9.84 2.66 9.83
CA TRP A 60 8.75 2.01 9.11
C TRP A 60 7.62 2.96 8.70
N MET A 61 6.84 2.54 7.69
CA MET A 61 5.62 3.21 7.24
C MET A 61 4.52 2.19 6.97
N MET A 62 3.26 2.59 7.07
CA MET A 62 2.10 1.74 6.81
C MET A 62 1.09 2.45 5.92
N ILE A 63 0.70 1.75 4.85
CA ILE A 63 -0.44 2.13 4.00
C ILE A 63 -1.58 1.16 4.27
N GLU A 64 -2.75 1.67 4.63
CA GLU A 64 -3.96 0.88 4.83
C GLU A 64 -4.89 1.04 3.62
N PHE A 65 -5.52 -0.04 3.18
CA PHE A 65 -6.49 -0.07 2.08
C PHE A 65 -7.91 0.01 2.61
N TRP A 66 -8.69 1.01 2.20
CA TRP A 66 -10.09 1.14 2.62
C TRP A 66 -11.05 0.43 1.66
N THR A 67 -10.90 -0.89 1.58
CA THR A 67 -11.77 -1.78 0.80
C THR A 67 -11.66 -3.22 1.31
N ASP A 68 -12.73 -3.99 1.17
CA ASP A 68 -12.76 -5.45 1.38
C ASP A 68 -12.57 -6.23 0.07
N ASN A 69 -12.43 -5.54 -1.06
CA ASN A 69 -12.23 -6.17 -2.37
C ASN A 69 -10.80 -6.66 -2.53
N ILE A 70 -10.59 -7.96 -2.33
CA ILE A 70 -9.30 -8.64 -2.45
C ILE A 70 -8.64 -8.41 -3.82
N GLU A 71 -9.41 -8.42 -4.92
CA GLU A 71 -8.85 -8.18 -6.25
C GLU A 71 -8.30 -6.75 -6.37
N ALA A 72 -9.00 -5.77 -5.79
CA ALA A 72 -8.51 -4.39 -5.75
C ALA A 72 -7.24 -4.26 -4.89
N ILE A 73 -7.15 -4.99 -3.78
CA ILE A 73 -5.97 -5.03 -2.91
C ILE A 73 -4.78 -5.65 -3.64
N ILE A 74 -4.95 -6.81 -4.28
CA ILE A 74 -3.89 -7.47 -5.06
C ILE A 74 -3.36 -6.54 -6.15
N ARG A 75 -4.26 -5.95 -6.95
CA ARG A 75 -3.88 -4.98 -8.00
C ARG A 75 -3.21 -3.73 -7.43
N GLY A 76 -3.64 -3.28 -6.25
CA GLY A 76 -3.02 -2.17 -5.53
C GLY A 76 -1.59 -2.48 -5.12
N CYS A 77 -1.34 -3.71 -4.64
CA CYS A 77 -0.02 -4.20 -4.30
C CYS A 77 0.88 -4.27 -5.55
N GLU A 78 0.42 -4.89 -6.64
CA GLU A 78 1.18 -4.99 -7.91
C GLU A 78 1.62 -3.61 -8.44
N TYR A 79 0.75 -2.61 -8.34
CA TYR A 79 1.10 -1.25 -8.75
C TYR A 79 2.15 -0.62 -7.83
N ILE A 80 2.02 -0.80 -6.51
CA ILE A 80 3.00 -0.30 -5.53
C ILE A 80 4.36 -0.97 -5.77
N GLU A 81 4.40 -2.28 -5.99
CA GLU A 81 5.60 -3.03 -6.37
C GLU A 81 6.26 -2.41 -7.60
N LYS A 82 5.48 -2.16 -8.67
CA LYS A 82 5.97 -1.54 -9.90
C LYS A 82 6.51 -0.13 -9.70
N LYS A 83 5.83 0.71 -8.90
CA LYS A 83 6.22 2.13 -8.70
C LYS A 83 7.40 2.29 -7.76
N LEU A 84 7.50 1.44 -6.74
CA LEU A 84 8.61 1.46 -5.80
C LEU A 84 9.80 0.62 -6.28
N ASN A 85 9.58 -0.29 -7.25
CA ASN A 85 10.52 -1.31 -7.71
C ASN A 85 10.95 -2.23 -6.56
N ILE A 86 9.95 -2.83 -5.92
CA ILE A 86 10.07 -3.66 -4.72
C ILE A 86 9.25 -4.93 -4.91
N LYS A 87 9.40 -5.88 -3.98
CA LYS A 87 8.50 -7.02 -3.82
C LYS A 87 7.76 -6.89 -2.50
N ILE A 88 6.45 -7.12 -2.52
CA ILE A 88 5.60 -7.22 -1.34
C ILE A 88 5.45 -8.70 -1.00
N GLU A 89 5.76 -9.06 0.24
CA GLU A 89 5.56 -10.40 0.78
C GLU A 89 4.12 -10.56 1.28
N GLY A 90 3.58 -11.78 1.27
CA GLY A 90 2.22 -12.05 1.77
C GLY A 90 1.09 -11.89 0.75
N LEU A 91 1.42 -11.70 -0.54
CA LEU A 91 0.51 -11.90 -1.67
C LEU A 91 0.26 -13.39 -1.95
#